data_AF-A0A6P6SMZ6-F1
#
_entry.id   AF-A0A6P6SMZ6-F1
#
_cell.length_a   1.000
_cell.length_b   1.000
_cell.length_c   1.000
_cell.angle_alpha   90.00
_cell.angle_beta   90.00
_cell.angle_gamma   90.00
#
_symmetry.space_group_name_H-M   'P 1'
#
loop_
_entity.id
_entity.type
_entity.pdbx_description
1 polymer ?
#
loop_
_entity_poly.entity_id
_entity_poly.type
_entity_poly.pdbx_seq_one_letter_code
_entity_poly.pdbx_strand_id
1 'polypeptide(L)'
;MAAEYVFHEEGYREYQDEINNSEGFYVMSDYGRILINGIVKVENRNALEKAEDAARFAVKQYNEKENANWEFLKILNLNMEPAAGSMYYITLEAKNTSNNEVNHYQAKVWARINTGFRVEVFRLAPYAAKSSESSRDDRRYIRIENLQSWMDENYLYYKCFYTARELLSIKVIRNEDGNQSEGHGFLQFETPSAAEKFLVFYKEKQMPSSNQSYKLALV
;
A
#
# COMPACT_ATOMS: atom_id res chain seq x y z
N MET A 1 4.47 25.30 -30.13
CA MET A 1 3.05 24.88 -30.05
C MET A 1 2.70 24.77 -28.58
N ALA A 2 1.76 25.57 -28.09
CA ALA A 2 1.19 25.33 -26.77
C ALA A 2 0.35 24.06 -26.88
N ALA A 3 0.68 23.01 -26.12
CA ALA A 3 -0.20 21.86 -26.01
C ALA A 3 -1.46 22.34 -25.26
N GLU A 4 -2.61 22.31 -25.93
CA GLU A 4 -3.89 22.46 -25.23
C GLU A 4 -4.07 21.26 -24.32
N TYR A 5 -4.13 21.51 -23.01
CA TYR A 5 -4.39 20.48 -22.03
C TYR A 5 -5.87 20.08 -22.09
N VAL A 6 -6.12 18.82 -22.42
CA VAL A 6 -7.45 18.23 -22.43
C VAL A 6 -7.71 17.59 -21.07
N PHE A 7 -8.73 18.08 -20.36
CA PHE A 7 -9.20 17.45 -19.13
C PHE A 7 -9.86 16.10 -19.48
N HIS A 8 -9.35 15.00 -18.91
CA HIS A 8 -9.92 13.67 -19.10
C HIS A 8 -10.71 13.28 -17.84
N GLU A 9 -12.04 13.34 -17.94
CA GLU A 9 -12.96 13.10 -16.82
C GLU A 9 -12.76 11.71 -16.19
N GLU A 10 -12.53 10.68 -17.00
CA GLU A 10 -12.28 9.32 -16.52
C GLU A 10 -10.98 9.22 -15.71
N GLY A 11 -9.88 9.80 -16.20
CA GLY A 11 -8.59 9.82 -15.50
C GLY A 11 -8.66 10.60 -14.18
N TYR A 12 -9.44 11.69 -14.15
CA TYR A 12 -9.68 12.43 -12.92
C TYR A 12 -10.48 11.61 -11.91
N ARG A 13 -11.53 10.91 -12.35
CA ARG A 13 -12.34 10.04 -11.48
C ARG A 13 -11.51 8.93 -10.86
N GLU A 14 -10.69 8.25 -11.67
CA GLU A 14 -9.79 7.21 -11.16
C GLU A 14 -8.81 7.75 -10.12
N TYR A 15 -8.22 8.91 -10.37
CA TYR A 15 -7.34 9.59 -9.43
C TYR A 15 -8.05 9.97 -8.11
N GLN A 16 -9.29 10.45 -8.19
CA GLN A 16 -10.09 10.76 -7.00
C GLN A 16 -10.41 9.50 -6.20
N ASP A 17 -10.78 8.40 -6.86
CA ASP A 17 -11.06 7.12 -6.19
C ASP A 17 -9.81 6.58 -5.49
N GLU A 18 -8.63 6.69 -6.11
CA GLU A 18 -7.34 6.34 -5.51
C GLU A 18 -7.08 7.12 -4.22
N ILE A 19 -7.26 8.44 -4.25
CA ILE A 19 -7.06 9.30 -3.08
C ILE A 19 -8.08 9.00 -2.00
N ASN A 20 -9.35 8.89 -2.36
CA ASN A 20 -10.43 8.71 -1.38
C ASN A 20 -10.32 7.36 -0.67
N ASN A 21 -9.98 6.30 -1.40
CA ASN A 21 -9.87 4.95 -0.82
C ASN A 21 -8.55 4.72 -0.07
N SER A 22 -7.47 5.41 -0.47
CA SER A 22 -6.15 5.21 0.14
C SER A 22 -5.68 6.34 1.05
N GLU A 23 -6.43 7.43 1.14
CA GLU A 23 -6.02 8.67 1.81
C GLU A 23 -4.69 9.22 1.26
N GLY A 24 -4.40 8.97 -0.02
CA GLY A 24 -3.17 9.37 -0.71
C GLY A 24 -2.00 8.40 -0.57
N PHE A 25 -2.12 7.31 0.20
CA PHE A 25 -1.07 6.29 0.33
C PHE A 25 -0.90 5.39 -0.90
N TYR A 26 -1.87 5.38 -1.79
CA TYR A 26 -1.80 4.67 -3.06
C TYR A 26 -2.38 5.54 -4.18
N VAL A 27 -1.51 5.98 -5.07
CA VAL A 27 -1.84 6.78 -6.25
C VAL A 27 -0.97 6.23 -7.38
N MET A 28 -1.60 5.73 -8.43
CA MET A 28 -0.93 5.22 -9.63
C MET A 28 -1.19 6.12 -10.83
N SER A 29 -2.28 6.88 -10.79
CA SER A 29 -2.62 7.82 -11.83
C SER A 29 -1.63 9.00 -11.86
N ASP A 30 -1.07 9.27 -13.03
CA ASP A 30 -0.23 10.44 -13.26
C ASP A 30 -1.02 11.77 -13.29
N TYR A 31 -2.35 11.71 -13.16
CA TYR A 31 -3.24 12.88 -13.19
C TYR A 31 -2.89 13.92 -12.13
N GLY A 32 -2.30 13.51 -11.00
CA GLY A 32 -1.82 14.44 -9.98
C GLY A 32 -0.77 15.43 -10.50
N ARG A 33 -0.01 15.11 -11.55
CA ARG A 33 1.04 15.99 -12.10
C ARG A 33 0.48 17.22 -12.82
N ILE A 34 -0.76 17.14 -13.28
CA ILE A 34 -1.43 18.23 -14.01
C ILE A 34 -2.38 19.05 -13.12
N LEU A 35 -2.55 18.63 -11.86
CA LEU A 35 -3.35 19.34 -10.89
C LEU A 35 -2.46 20.24 -10.02
N ILE A 36 -2.96 21.43 -9.72
CA ILE A 36 -2.36 22.25 -8.68
C ILE A 36 -2.49 21.48 -7.37
N ASN A 37 -1.35 21.25 -6.71
CA ASN A 37 -1.28 20.50 -5.46
C ASN A 37 -1.73 19.03 -5.56
N GLY A 38 -1.57 18.40 -6.71
CA GLY A 38 -1.89 16.98 -6.86
C GLY A 38 -0.90 16.07 -6.12
N ILE A 39 -1.40 14.91 -5.67
CA ILE A 39 -0.59 13.83 -5.11
C ILE A 39 -0.03 13.02 -6.27
N VAL A 40 1.28 12.76 -6.24
CA VAL A 40 1.95 12.02 -7.32
C VAL A 40 2.80 10.91 -6.77
N LYS A 41 2.88 9.81 -7.52
CA LYS A 41 3.84 8.74 -7.24
C LYS A 41 5.26 9.25 -7.46
N VAL A 42 6.13 8.95 -6.51
CA VAL A 42 7.54 9.33 -6.54
C VAL A 42 8.39 8.13 -6.99
N GLU A 43 9.03 8.29 -8.15
CA GLU A 43 9.95 7.29 -8.70
C GLU A 43 11.41 7.80 -8.75
N ASN A 44 11.62 9.09 -8.46
CA ASN A 44 12.93 9.72 -8.52
C ASN A 44 13.79 9.39 -7.29
N ARG A 45 15.03 8.94 -7.53
CA ARG A 45 16.02 8.59 -6.49
C ARG A 45 16.32 9.70 -5.49
N ASN A 46 16.43 10.97 -5.92
CA ASN A 46 16.77 12.07 -5.01
C ASN A 46 15.64 12.35 -4.00
N ALA A 47 14.39 12.18 -4.42
CA ALA A 47 13.24 12.32 -3.53
C ALA A 47 13.13 11.12 -2.56
N LEU A 48 13.69 9.97 -2.93
CA LEU A 48 13.70 8.76 -2.11
C LEU A 48 14.59 8.95 -0.86
N GLU A 49 15.79 9.51 -0.99
CA GLU A 49 16.70 9.70 0.16
C GLU A 49 16.06 10.50 1.29
N LYS A 50 15.48 11.67 0.96
CA LYS A 50 14.79 12.51 1.96
C LYS A 50 13.54 11.83 2.53
N ALA A 51 12.86 10.99 1.74
CA ALA A 51 11.72 10.22 2.20
C ALA A 51 12.15 9.06 3.12
N GLU A 52 13.31 8.45 2.90
CA GLU A 52 13.87 7.44 3.80
C GLU A 52 14.22 8.04 5.17
N ASP A 53 14.81 9.24 5.20
CA ASP A 53 15.04 9.96 6.46
C ASP A 53 13.72 10.26 7.19
N ALA A 54 12.68 10.67 6.44
CA ALA A 54 11.34 10.90 6.97
C ALA A 54 10.72 9.60 7.53
N ALA A 55 10.91 8.47 6.85
CA ALA A 55 10.42 7.16 7.27
C ALA A 55 11.11 6.69 8.55
N ARG A 56 12.45 6.78 8.61
CA ARG A 56 13.24 6.45 9.81
C ARG A 56 12.83 7.32 11.00
N PHE A 57 12.64 8.62 10.76
CA PHE A 57 12.15 9.55 11.78
C PHE A 57 10.77 9.14 12.29
N ALA A 58 9.85 8.75 11.40
CA ALA A 58 8.51 8.33 11.78
C ALA A 58 8.50 7.06 12.63
N VAL A 59 9.29 6.04 12.25
CA VAL A 59 9.46 4.82 13.03
C VAL A 59 10.06 5.12 14.40
N LYS A 60 11.09 5.98 14.47
CA LYS A 60 11.70 6.39 15.73
C LYS A 60 10.69 7.08 16.66
N GLN A 61 9.91 8.03 16.15
CA GLN A 61 8.87 8.69 16.97
C GLN A 61 7.81 7.71 17.46
N TYR A 62 7.40 6.76 16.61
CA TYR A 62 6.44 5.73 17.01
C TYR A 62 6.99 4.84 18.14
N ASN A 63 8.23 4.40 18.03
CA ASN A 63 8.89 3.62 19.07
C ASN A 63 8.98 4.38 20.40
N GLU A 64 9.35 5.66 20.37
CA GLU A 64 9.40 6.50 21.57
C GLU A 64 8.02 6.67 22.21
N LYS A 65 6.97 6.85 21.40
CA LYS A 65 5.61 7.09 21.87
C LYS A 65 4.92 5.84 22.41
N GLU A 66 5.03 4.73 21.68
CA GLU A 66 4.33 3.47 21.99
C GLU A 66 5.21 2.46 22.74
N ASN A 67 6.43 2.86 23.12
CA ASN A 67 7.44 1.99 23.74
C ASN A 67 7.66 0.69 22.93
N ALA A 68 7.80 0.85 21.61
CA ALA A 68 7.92 -0.24 20.64
C ALA A 68 9.35 -0.37 20.08
N ASN A 69 9.63 -1.48 19.38
CA ASN A 69 10.97 -1.85 18.94
C ASN A 69 11.04 -2.13 17.43
N TRP A 70 10.50 -1.23 16.61
CA TRP A 70 10.49 -1.38 15.15
C TRP A 70 11.71 -0.73 14.49
N GLU A 71 12.32 -1.43 13.56
CA GLU A 71 13.43 -0.95 12.73
C GLU A 71 12.96 -0.79 11.29
N PHE A 72 13.14 0.40 10.71
CA PHE A 72 12.83 0.66 9.31
C PHE A 72 13.72 -0.20 8.40
N LEU A 73 13.11 -0.90 7.45
CA LEU A 73 13.82 -1.67 6.42
C LEU A 73 13.88 -0.93 5.10
N LYS A 74 12.71 -0.66 4.49
CA LYS A 74 12.62 -0.06 3.16
C LYS A 74 11.27 0.62 2.92
N ILE A 75 11.23 1.50 1.92
CA ILE A 75 9.99 2.05 1.39
C ILE A 75 9.42 1.08 0.36
N LEU A 76 8.13 0.77 0.46
CA LEU A 76 7.38 -0.07 -0.46
C LEU A 76 6.59 0.76 -1.48
N ASN A 77 5.99 1.87 -1.03
CA ASN A 77 5.33 2.85 -1.88
C ASN A 77 5.58 4.26 -1.35
N LEU A 78 5.75 5.22 -2.26
CA LEU A 78 5.95 6.63 -1.92
C LEU A 78 5.13 7.52 -2.85
N ASN A 79 4.21 8.27 -2.25
CA ASN A 79 3.56 9.39 -2.92
C ASN A 79 3.94 10.70 -2.23
N MET A 80 3.89 11.80 -2.99
CA MET A 80 4.19 13.14 -2.52
C MET A 80 3.11 14.12 -2.95
N GLU A 81 2.76 15.03 -2.04
CA GLU A 81 1.99 16.23 -2.30
C GLU A 81 2.88 17.46 -2.01
N PRO A 82 2.92 18.48 -2.89
CA PRO A 82 3.55 19.76 -2.58
C PRO A 82 2.94 20.42 -1.32
N ALA A 83 3.75 21.05 -0.48
CA ALA A 83 3.26 21.82 0.67
C ALA A 83 4.24 22.98 0.97
N ALA A 84 4.25 23.53 2.18
CA ALA A 84 5.42 24.30 2.63
C ALA A 84 6.60 23.32 2.92
N GLY A 85 7.17 22.78 1.84
CA GLY A 85 8.03 21.61 1.81
C GLY A 85 7.37 20.49 1.01
N SER A 86 7.42 19.27 1.53
CA SER A 86 6.80 18.10 0.91
C SER A 86 5.98 17.34 1.93
N MET A 87 4.75 16.96 1.59
CA MET A 87 4.00 15.96 2.36
C MET A 87 4.24 14.59 1.72
N TYR A 88 4.82 13.66 2.48
CA TYR A 88 5.05 12.29 2.05
C TYR A 88 3.98 11.35 2.58
N TYR A 89 3.51 10.46 1.70
CA TYR A 89 2.63 9.34 2.01
C TYR A 89 3.44 8.07 1.78
N ILE A 90 3.99 7.54 2.86
CA ILE A 90 4.98 6.47 2.83
C ILE A 90 4.32 5.19 3.28
N THR A 91 4.35 4.16 2.44
CA THR A 91 4.15 2.78 2.87
C THR A 91 5.52 2.16 3.05
N LEU A 92 5.84 1.69 4.25
CA LEU A 92 7.15 1.17 4.62
C LEU A 92 7.08 -0.21 5.25
N GLU A 93 8.18 -0.95 5.14
CA GLU A 93 8.40 -2.20 5.83
C GLU A 93 9.28 -1.96 7.06
N ALA A 94 8.85 -2.50 8.21
CA ALA A 94 9.61 -2.43 9.45
C ALA A 94 9.68 -3.79 10.13
N LYS A 95 10.82 -4.08 10.74
CA LYS A 95 11.08 -5.32 11.46
C LYS A 95 11.16 -5.05 12.96
N ASN A 96 10.47 -5.86 13.75
CA ASN A 96 10.57 -5.81 15.19
C ASN A 96 11.87 -6.49 15.63
N THR A 97 12.71 -5.76 16.35
CA THR A 97 14.04 -6.23 16.75
C THR A 97 13.98 -7.30 17.86
N SER A 98 12.85 -7.43 18.55
CA SER A 98 12.68 -8.38 19.66
C SER A 98 12.22 -9.76 19.20
N ASN A 99 11.32 -9.84 18.22
CA ASN A 99 10.73 -11.12 17.76
C ASN A 99 10.97 -11.41 16.26
N ASN A 100 11.71 -10.55 15.55
CA ASN A 100 11.96 -10.63 14.10
C ASN A 100 10.70 -10.57 13.22
N GLU A 101 9.55 -10.18 13.76
CA GLU A 101 8.32 -9.97 13.00
C GLU A 101 8.49 -8.81 12.02
N VAL A 102 7.98 -8.96 10.79
CA VAL A 102 8.01 -7.91 9.78
C VAL A 102 6.59 -7.47 9.51
N ASN A 103 6.33 -6.16 9.65
CA ASN A 103 5.04 -5.54 9.38
C ASN A 103 5.18 -4.36 8.43
N HIS A 104 4.07 -4.04 7.77
CA HIS A 104 3.98 -2.88 6.87
C HIS A 104 3.23 -1.76 7.57
N TYR A 105 3.72 -0.53 7.41
CA TYR A 105 3.16 0.66 8.04
C TYR A 105 2.91 1.75 7.02
N GLN A 106 1.94 2.60 7.32
CA GLN A 106 1.66 3.83 6.62
C GLN A 106 2.06 5.01 7.48
N ALA A 107 2.92 5.86 6.94
CA ALA A 107 3.39 7.08 7.57
C ALA A 107 3.10 8.30 6.67
N LYS A 108 2.29 9.23 7.17
CA LYS A 108 2.13 10.55 6.56
C LYS A 108 3.09 11.52 7.26
N VAL A 109 4.07 12.03 6.55
CA VAL A 109 5.16 12.83 7.12
C VAL A 109 5.34 14.13 6.35
N TRP A 110 5.23 15.26 7.06
CA TRP A 110 5.53 16.56 6.50
C TRP A 110 7.01 16.88 6.63
N ALA A 111 7.73 16.87 5.50
CA ALA A 111 9.09 17.34 5.37
C ALA A 111 9.10 18.86 5.17
N ARG A 112 9.19 19.60 6.28
CA ARG A 112 9.16 21.06 6.29
C ARG A 112 10.48 21.63 5.77
N ILE A 113 10.41 22.79 5.13
CA ILE A 113 11.60 23.43 4.54
C ILE A 113 12.64 23.78 5.61
N ASN A 114 12.20 24.27 6.79
CA ASN A 114 13.09 24.86 7.80
C ASN A 114 13.08 24.16 9.17
N THR A 115 12.17 23.22 9.41
CA THR A 115 11.93 22.64 10.76
C THR A 115 11.97 21.12 10.78
N GLY A 116 12.58 20.52 9.76
CA GLY A 116 12.72 19.06 9.64
C GLY A 116 11.38 18.36 9.43
N PHE A 117 11.23 17.17 10.00
CA PHE A 117 10.07 16.31 9.77
C PHE A 117 9.00 16.50 10.85
N ARG A 118 7.74 16.24 10.50
CA ARG A 118 6.60 16.11 11.43
C ARG A 118 5.77 14.92 10.99
N VAL A 119 5.56 13.96 11.88
CA VAL A 119 4.68 12.83 11.64
C VAL A 119 3.24 13.28 11.87
N GLU A 120 2.36 13.08 10.89
CA GLU A 120 0.92 13.32 11.02
C GLU A 120 0.16 12.02 11.27
N VAL A 121 0.56 10.96 10.57
CA VAL A 121 -0.03 9.62 10.69
C VAL A 121 1.11 8.62 10.77
N PHE A 122 0.99 7.65 11.68
CA PHE A 122 1.78 6.43 11.66
C PHE A 122 0.88 5.28 12.14
N ARG A 123 0.58 4.32 11.26
CA ARG A 123 -0.33 3.21 11.55
C ARG A 123 0.08 1.95 10.79
N LEU A 124 -0.40 0.80 11.24
CA LEU A 124 -0.27 -0.45 10.48
C LEU A 124 -0.97 -0.29 9.12
N ALA A 125 -0.36 -0.81 8.05
CA ALA A 125 -0.99 -0.85 6.74
C ALA A 125 -2.28 -1.70 6.80
N PRO A 126 -3.33 -1.34 6.05
CA PRO A 126 -4.65 -1.95 6.24
C PRO A 126 -4.75 -3.40 5.77
N TYR A 127 -3.76 -3.89 5.02
CA TYR A 127 -3.62 -5.27 4.59
C TYR A 127 -2.60 -6.07 5.41
N ALA A 128 -2.07 -5.52 6.50
CA ALA A 128 -1.22 -6.29 7.41
C ALA A 128 -2.07 -6.84 8.56
N ALA A 129 -2.05 -8.16 8.74
CA ALA A 129 -2.74 -8.81 9.85
C ALA A 129 -2.21 -8.29 11.19
N LYS A 130 -3.12 -8.01 12.13
CA LYS A 130 -2.72 -7.79 13.52
C LYS A 130 -2.27 -9.13 14.10
N SER A 131 -1.10 -9.16 14.74
CA SER A 131 -0.49 -10.37 15.31
C SER A 131 -1.38 -11.19 16.27
N SER A 132 -2.48 -10.61 16.74
CA SER A 132 -3.48 -11.22 17.63
C SER A 132 -4.46 -12.20 16.96
N GLU A 133 -4.44 -12.39 15.64
CA GLU A 133 -5.48 -13.17 14.91
C GLU A 133 -4.98 -14.49 14.29
N SER A 134 -4.00 -15.13 14.94
CA SER A 134 -3.34 -16.38 14.52
C SER A 134 -4.17 -17.66 14.69
N SER A 135 -5.44 -17.63 14.29
CA SER A 135 -6.19 -18.88 14.11
C SER A 135 -5.67 -19.60 12.85
N ARG A 136 -5.24 -20.86 12.98
CA ARG A 136 -4.70 -21.71 11.90
C ARG A 136 -5.80 -22.39 11.06
N ASP A 137 -6.99 -21.80 10.97
CA ASP A 137 -8.01 -22.35 10.06
C ASP A 137 -7.65 -21.94 8.63
N ASP A 138 -7.00 -22.85 7.90
CA ASP A 138 -6.55 -22.67 6.52
C ASP A 138 -7.72 -22.28 5.59
N ARG A 139 -8.96 -22.64 5.94
CA ARG A 139 -10.17 -22.28 5.18
C ARG A 139 -10.49 -20.78 5.19
N ARG A 140 -9.77 -19.98 5.99
CA ARG A 140 -9.84 -18.52 5.96
C ARG A 140 -8.91 -17.88 4.93
N TYR A 141 -8.07 -18.69 4.27
CA TYR A 141 -7.11 -18.23 3.30
C TYR A 141 -7.56 -18.53 1.88
N ILE A 142 -7.38 -17.55 1.01
CA ILE A 142 -7.50 -17.68 -0.44
C ILE A 142 -6.14 -17.45 -1.04
N ARG A 143 -5.69 -18.39 -1.86
CA ARG A 143 -4.56 -18.21 -2.75
C ARG A 143 -5.01 -17.41 -3.97
N ILE A 144 -4.28 -16.35 -4.27
CA ILE A 144 -4.41 -15.58 -5.51
C ILE A 144 -3.20 -15.87 -6.40
N GLU A 145 -3.44 -16.16 -7.66
CA GLU A 145 -2.40 -16.47 -8.65
C GLU A 145 -2.52 -15.54 -9.87
N ASN A 146 -1.56 -15.66 -10.79
CA ASN A 146 -1.50 -14.90 -12.05
C ASN A 146 -1.31 -13.38 -11.83
N LEU A 147 -0.61 -13.00 -10.76
CA LEU A 147 -0.25 -11.60 -10.50
C LEU A 147 0.91 -11.17 -11.42
N GLN A 148 0.82 -9.97 -11.97
CA GLN A 148 1.96 -9.34 -12.66
C GLN A 148 2.99 -8.82 -11.66
N SER A 149 4.22 -8.58 -12.14
CA SER A 149 5.33 -8.14 -11.29
C SER A 149 5.08 -6.81 -10.57
N TRP A 150 4.22 -5.95 -11.11
CA TRP A 150 3.85 -4.66 -10.53
C TRP A 150 2.65 -4.74 -9.57
N MET A 151 1.92 -5.86 -9.55
CA MET A 151 0.75 -6.05 -8.70
C MET A 151 1.19 -6.40 -7.28
N ASP A 152 1.20 -5.39 -6.42
CA ASP A 152 1.57 -5.48 -5.02
C ASP A 152 0.35 -5.51 -4.09
N GLU A 153 0.60 -5.58 -2.79
CA GLU A 153 -0.43 -5.54 -1.75
C GLU A 153 -1.27 -4.26 -1.82
N ASN A 154 -0.67 -3.11 -2.18
CA ASN A 154 -1.41 -1.86 -2.29
C ASN A 154 -2.40 -1.90 -3.46
N TYR A 155 -2.00 -2.41 -4.62
CA TYR A 155 -2.89 -2.61 -5.76
C TYR A 155 -4.04 -3.55 -5.39
N LEU A 156 -3.73 -4.71 -4.82
CA LEU A 156 -4.76 -5.67 -4.43
C LEU A 156 -5.72 -5.08 -3.40
N TYR A 157 -5.22 -4.33 -2.42
CA TYR A 157 -6.08 -3.73 -1.40
C TYR A 157 -6.91 -2.56 -1.97
N TYR A 158 -6.27 -1.56 -2.56
CA TYR A 158 -6.93 -0.29 -2.91
C TYR A 158 -7.68 -0.31 -4.25
N LYS A 159 -7.26 -1.13 -5.21
CA LYS A 159 -7.93 -1.22 -6.52
C LYS A 159 -8.85 -2.43 -6.61
N CYS A 160 -8.38 -3.58 -6.16
CA CYS A 160 -9.13 -4.82 -6.34
C CYS A 160 -10.16 -5.03 -5.24
N PHE A 161 -9.78 -4.84 -3.98
CA PHE A 161 -10.53 -5.37 -2.83
C PHE A 161 -10.94 -4.34 -1.79
N TYR A 162 -10.96 -3.04 -2.13
CA TYR A 162 -11.25 -1.96 -1.18
C TYR A 162 -12.66 -2.06 -0.54
N THR A 163 -13.59 -2.76 -1.20
CA THR A 163 -14.95 -3.02 -0.69
C THR A 163 -15.05 -4.26 0.19
N ALA A 164 -14.02 -5.12 0.21
CA ALA A 164 -14.01 -6.39 0.95
C ALA A 164 -13.66 -6.15 2.42
N ARG A 165 -14.66 -5.76 3.22
CA ARG A 165 -14.48 -5.42 4.65
C ARG A 165 -14.00 -6.57 5.53
N GLU A 166 -14.26 -7.81 5.12
CA GLU A 166 -13.87 -9.04 5.85
C GLU A 166 -12.43 -9.49 5.53
N LEU A 167 -11.73 -8.79 4.64
CA LEU A 167 -10.34 -9.05 4.29
C LEU A 167 -9.41 -8.44 5.36
N LEU A 168 -8.67 -9.30 6.04
CA LEU A 168 -7.77 -8.93 7.14
C LEU A 168 -6.34 -8.68 6.67
N SER A 169 -5.88 -9.45 5.68
CA SER A 169 -4.49 -9.39 5.25
C SER A 169 -4.30 -9.80 3.80
N ILE A 170 -3.32 -9.18 3.16
CA ILE A 170 -2.83 -9.52 1.83
C ILE A 170 -1.33 -9.70 1.93
N LYS A 171 -0.82 -10.80 1.38
CA LYS A 171 0.61 -11.06 1.29
C LYS A 171 0.97 -11.55 -0.10
N VAL A 172 1.75 -10.77 -0.84
CA VAL A 172 2.31 -11.18 -2.14
C VAL A 172 3.64 -11.87 -1.90
N ILE A 173 3.81 -13.06 -2.47
CA ILE A 173 5.04 -13.85 -2.35
C ILE A 173 6.09 -13.30 -3.32
N ARG A 174 7.32 -13.17 -2.82
CA ARG A 174 8.46 -12.61 -3.54
C ARG A 174 9.68 -13.49 -3.30
N ASN A 175 10.54 -13.60 -4.31
CA ASN A 175 11.78 -14.38 -4.20
C ASN A 175 12.75 -13.74 -3.20
N GLU A 176 13.51 -14.58 -2.49
CA GLU A 176 14.44 -14.23 -1.42
C GLU A 176 15.53 -13.22 -1.86
N ASP A 177 15.95 -13.29 -3.13
CA ASP A 177 17.11 -12.53 -3.64
C ASP A 177 16.79 -11.18 -4.31
N GLY A 178 15.51 -10.85 -4.57
CA GLY A 178 15.21 -9.77 -5.53
C GLY A 178 13.97 -8.93 -5.31
N ASN A 179 13.17 -9.18 -4.26
CA ASN A 179 11.89 -8.48 -4.02
C ASN A 179 10.92 -8.57 -5.22
N GLN A 180 11.18 -9.47 -6.18
CA GLN A 180 10.39 -9.66 -7.39
C GLN A 180 9.23 -10.60 -7.06
N SER A 181 8.01 -10.18 -7.41
CA SER A 181 6.80 -10.98 -7.21
C SER A 181 6.92 -12.33 -7.92
N GLU A 182 6.58 -13.41 -7.21
CA GLU A 182 6.46 -14.76 -7.75
C GLU A 182 5.10 -15.00 -8.44
N GLY A 183 4.33 -13.93 -8.65
CA GLY A 183 3.06 -13.96 -9.37
C GLY A 183 1.91 -14.58 -8.58
N HIS A 184 2.07 -14.75 -7.27
CA HIS A 184 1.02 -15.28 -6.40
C HIS A 184 1.09 -14.71 -4.97
N GLY A 185 0.01 -14.89 -4.22
CA GLY A 185 -0.12 -14.38 -2.87
C GLY A 185 -1.24 -15.06 -2.10
N PHE A 186 -1.47 -14.57 -0.89
CA PHE A 186 -2.51 -15.06 0.02
C PHE A 186 -3.35 -13.89 0.52
N LEU A 187 -4.66 -14.14 0.61
CA LEU A 187 -5.66 -13.27 1.18
C LEU A 187 -6.22 -13.96 2.43
N GLN A 188 -6.20 -13.29 3.57
CA GLN A 188 -6.74 -13.81 4.82
C GLN A 188 -8.04 -13.11 5.17
N PHE A 189 -9.08 -13.88 5.49
CA PHE A 189 -10.39 -13.36 5.88
C PHE A 189 -10.71 -13.61 7.35
N GLU A 190 -11.65 -12.83 7.88
CA GLU A 190 -12.12 -12.97 9.26
C GLU A 190 -12.71 -14.36 9.53
N THR A 191 -13.51 -14.87 8.60
CA THR A 191 -14.19 -16.17 8.72
C THR A 191 -14.05 -17.02 7.45
N PRO A 192 -14.12 -18.36 7.55
CA PRO A 192 -14.11 -19.24 6.36
C PRO A 192 -15.26 -18.93 5.41
N SER A 193 -16.44 -18.63 5.95
CA SER A 193 -17.61 -18.28 5.14
C SER A 193 -17.43 -16.97 4.37
N ALA A 194 -16.68 -16.00 4.91
CA ALA A 194 -16.33 -14.78 4.19
C ALA A 194 -15.42 -15.08 2.99
N ALA A 195 -14.40 -15.94 3.19
CA ALA A 195 -13.53 -16.41 2.11
C ALA A 195 -14.34 -17.10 1.00
N GLU A 196 -15.20 -18.07 1.34
CA GLU A 196 -16.03 -18.77 0.35
C GLU A 196 -16.93 -17.80 -0.45
N LYS A 197 -17.59 -16.86 0.23
CA LYS A 197 -18.40 -15.83 -0.43
C LYS A 197 -17.58 -14.95 -1.36
N PHE A 198 -16.39 -14.55 -0.92
CA PHE A 198 -15.47 -13.73 -1.71
C PHE A 198 -15.04 -14.47 -2.99
N LEU A 199 -14.69 -15.75 -2.89
CA LEU A 199 -14.29 -16.57 -4.04
C LEU A 199 -15.40 -16.65 -5.08
N VAL A 200 -16.64 -16.87 -4.65
CA VAL A 200 -17.81 -16.92 -5.55
C VAL A 200 -18.05 -15.55 -6.19
N PHE A 201 -17.96 -14.46 -5.42
CA PHE A 201 -18.23 -13.10 -5.91
C PHE A 201 -17.16 -12.57 -6.88
N TYR A 202 -15.89 -12.97 -6.71
CA TYR A 202 -14.78 -12.56 -7.58
C TYR A 202 -14.47 -13.56 -8.70
N LYS A 203 -15.21 -14.68 -8.76
CA LYS A 203 -15.09 -15.64 -9.85
C LYS A 203 -15.29 -14.94 -11.20
N GLU A 204 -14.35 -15.15 -12.11
CA GLU A 204 -14.37 -14.65 -13.51
C GLU A 204 -14.35 -13.11 -13.67
N LYS A 205 -14.21 -12.34 -12.59
CA LYS A 205 -13.99 -10.89 -12.70
C LYS A 205 -12.61 -10.59 -13.26
N GLN A 206 -12.49 -9.45 -13.94
CA GLN A 206 -11.20 -8.90 -14.40
C GLN A 206 -10.58 -8.05 -13.30
N MET A 207 -9.25 -8.08 -13.22
CA MET A 207 -8.51 -7.17 -12.35
C MET A 207 -8.49 -5.76 -12.98
N PRO A 208 -8.77 -4.69 -12.22
CA PRO A 208 -8.73 -3.32 -12.72
C PRO A 208 -7.36 -2.96 -13.32
N SER A 209 -7.35 -2.14 -14.37
CA SER A 209 -6.10 -1.68 -15.01
C SER A 209 -5.23 -2.84 -15.54
N SER A 210 -5.86 -3.97 -15.85
CA SER A 210 -5.25 -5.22 -16.29
C SER A 210 -6.22 -5.98 -17.21
N ASN A 211 -5.69 -6.81 -18.10
CA ASN A 211 -6.46 -7.72 -18.96
C ASN A 211 -6.50 -9.16 -18.41
N GLN A 212 -6.20 -9.35 -17.12
CA GLN A 212 -6.18 -10.64 -16.45
C GLN A 212 -7.41 -10.83 -15.57
N SER A 213 -7.99 -12.03 -15.63
CA SER A 213 -9.00 -12.48 -14.67
C SER A 213 -8.37 -12.85 -13.32
N TYR A 214 -9.14 -12.71 -12.24
CA TYR A 214 -8.76 -13.27 -10.95
C TYR A 214 -8.67 -14.79 -11.02
N LYS A 215 -7.54 -15.36 -10.57
CA LYS A 215 -7.37 -16.79 -10.32
C LYS A 215 -7.28 -17.02 -8.82
N LEU A 216 -8.40 -17.42 -8.22
CA LEU A 216 -8.57 -17.58 -6.78
C LEU A 216 -8.88 -19.03 -6.44
N ALA A 217 -8.26 -19.55 -5.38
CA ALA A 217 -8.52 -20.87 -4.84
C ALA A 217 -8.45 -20.84 -3.31
N LEU A 218 -9.29 -21.63 -2.63
CA LEU A 218 -9.11 -21.89 -1.20
C LEU A 218 -7.81 -22.67 -0.99
N VAL A 219 -7.16 -22.43 0.14
CA VAL A 219 -5.98 -23.18 0.60
C VAL A 219 -6.40 -24.47 1.29
#